data_AF-A0AAV0LY72-F1
#
_entry.id   AF-A0AAV0LY72-F1
#
_cell.length_a   1.000
_cell.length_b   1.000
_cell.length_c   1.000
_cell.angle_alpha   90.00
_cell.angle_beta   90.00
_cell.angle_gamma   90.00
#
_symmetry.space_group_name_H-M   'P 1'
#
loop_
_entity.id
_entity.type
_entity.pdbx_description
1 polymer ?
#
loop_
_entity_poly.entity_id
_entity_poly.type
_entity_poly.pdbx_seq_one_letter_code
_entity_poly.pdbx_strand_id
1 'polypeptide(L)'
;MEAVMAPAGTVHRSPSRLQFLKPSPNFVNSTFKFKPQQLYTFRNRCRTPLLPSLTSINCKLKSSGEIKKQNASKKIELWNSAPPLSEEESNAGSGKKEPAKAGSGNSAVLRSVKKLSRKVLTLLSNLPLAIGEMFVIAALMAVGTVIDQGETPEYYFQMYPEDSPAFGFFTWRWVLALGFDHMFSSPVFLATLALLGASLMACTYTTQIPLVKVARRWKFLDSAEAVRKQDFSETLPRGSVQDLGVILMGSGYEVFLKGPCLYAFKGLVGRYTPIGVHLAMLLIMAGATLSATGSFRGSVTVPQGLNFVVGDVLGPSGFLSFPTEAFSTEVHVNKFSMDYYESGEVSQFHTDLSLLNLDGKEVMRKTISVNDPLRYGGFTIYQTDWSISALQVVKDGEGPFNLPMAPLKVNGDKKLYGTILPVGSIDAPNVKGISMLARDLQSIVLYDQEGKFVGVRRPNSKLPIEIDGMKIMIEDAIGSSGLELKTDPGVPVVYTGFGALMLTTCISILSHAQIWAFQDGTSLVIGGKSNRAKGEFEGQINRLLDQVPELVESSPSSSSVAMQSNNTMAAASFTDPGARPS
;
A
#
# COMPACT_ATOMS: atom_id res chain seq x y z
N MET A 1 -9.48 24.94 -29.84
CA MET A 1 -9.31 26.25 -30.51
C MET A 1 -8.32 27.06 -29.69
N GLU A 2 -7.51 27.84 -30.39
CA GLU A 2 -6.20 28.43 -30.05
C GLU A 2 -5.95 28.91 -28.61
N ALA A 3 -4.72 28.61 -28.16
CA ALA A 3 -4.07 29.19 -27.00
C ALA A 3 -3.48 30.56 -27.36
N VAL A 4 -3.72 31.56 -26.51
CA VAL A 4 -3.03 32.85 -26.56
C VAL A 4 -2.28 33.05 -25.24
N MET A 5 -0.96 33.18 -25.38
CA MET A 5 0.05 33.46 -24.37
C MET A 5 0.31 34.97 -24.30
N ALA A 6 0.42 35.55 -23.09
CA ALA A 6 1.33 36.64 -22.68
C ALA A 6 0.83 37.34 -21.37
N PRO A 7 1.67 38.10 -20.63
CA PRO A 7 3.02 37.80 -20.15
C PRO A 7 3.18 38.03 -18.63
N ALA A 8 4.34 37.62 -18.09
CA ALA A 8 4.71 37.65 -16.69
C ALA A 8 4.89 39.07 -16.11
N GLY A 9 4.27 39.32 -14.96
CA GLY A 9 4.51 40.48 -14.09
C GLY A 9 5.38 40.08 -12.89
N THR A 10 6.56 40.68 -12.80
CA THR A 10 7.52 40.58 -11.71
C THR A 10 7.02 41.32 -10.46
N VAL A 11 6.81 40.62 -9.36
CA VAL A 11 6.58 41.23 -8.03
C VAL A 11 7.65 40.75 -7.06
N HIS A 12 8.46 41.72 -6.60
CA HIS A 12 9.41 41.57 -5.51
C HIS A 12 8.69 41.13 -4.22
N ARG A 13 9.10 39.98 -3.64
CA ARG A 13 8.79 39.63 -2.24
C ARG A 13 10.09 39.47 -1.44
N SER A 14 10.19 40.25 -0.37
CA SER A 14 11.18 40.14 0.70
C SER A 14 11.02 38.84 1.50
N PRO A 15 12.10 38.25 2.03
CA PRO A 15 12.01 37.01 2.80
C PRO A 15 11.63 37.28 4.26
N SER A 16 10.44 36.84 4.68
CA SER A 16 10.05 36.77 6.09
C SER A 16 10.62 35.51 6.74
N ARG A 17 11.32 35.71 7.86
CA ARG A 17 11.95 34.71 8.74
C ARG A 17 11.00 33.56 9.11
N LEU A 18 11.44 32.33 8.88
CA LEU A 18 10.93 31.13 9.56
C LEU A 18 11.34 31.17 11.04
N GLN A 19 10.37 31.17 11.95
CA GLN A 19 10.58 30.83 13.36
C GLN A 19 10.32 29.33 13.55
N PHE A 20 11.38 28.59 13.89
CA PHE A 20 11.30 27.20 14.33
C PHE A 20 10.78 27.12 15.76
N LEU A 21 9.62 26.50 15.96
CA LEU A 21 9.14 26.09 17.27
C LEU A 21 9.83 24.78 17.68
N LYS A 22 10.51 24.82 18.84
CA LYS A 22 11.13 23.67 19.50
C LYS A 22 10.08 22.69 20.02
N PRO A 23 10.29 21.36 19.93
CA PRO A 23 9.48 20.39 20.68
C PRO A 23 10.03 20.23 22.11
N SER A 24 9.12 20.28 23.09
CA SER A 24 9.38 19.91 24.48
C SER A 24 9.37 18.38 24.65
N PRO A 25 10.32 17.78 25.40
CA PRO A 25 10.31 16.36 25.72
C PRO A 25 9.47 16.13 26.99
N ASN A 26 8.63 15.10 27.00
CA ASN A 26 8.23 14.32 28.18
C ASN A 26 7.11 13.34 27.79
N PHE A 27 7.43 12.04 27.69
CA PHE A 27 6.86 10.99 28.53
C PHE A 27 7.37 9.63 28.04
N VAL A 28 8.21 9.03 28.88
CA VAL A 28 8.73 7.67 28.77
C VAL A 28 7.95 6.82 29.78
N ASN A 29 7.75 5.54 29.43
CA ASN A 29 7.25 4.41 30.22
C ASN A 29 5.76 4.07 30.13
N SER A 30 5.45 3.09 29.27
CA SER A 30 4.56 2.00 29.64
C SER A 30 5.00 0.70 28.98
N THR A 31 5.62 -0.16 29.80
CA THR A 31 5.93 -1.56 29.50
C THR A 31 4.65 -2.40 29.46
N PHE A 32 4.25 -2.88 28.28
CA PHE A 32 3.20 -3.89 28.15
C PHE A 32 3.76 -5.29 28.47
N LYS A 33 3.35 -5.85 29.62
CA LYS A 33 3.52 -7.27 29.96
C LYS A 33 2.27 -8.03 29.48
N PHE A 34 2.41 -8.90 28.48
CA PHE A 34 1.38 -9.88 28.13
C PHE A 34 1.41 -11.06 29.11
N LYS A 35 0.28 -11.31 29.80
CA LYS A 35 0.00 -12.59 30.48
C LYS A 35 -0.80 -13.48 29.51
N PRO A 36 -0.48 -14.79 29.38
CA PRO A 36 -1.30 -15.71 28.61
C PRO A 36 -2.49 -16.18 29.46
N GLN A 37 -3.71 -16.01 28.96
CA GLN A 37 -4.91 -16.65 29.50
C GLN A 37 -5.19 -17.98 28.81
N GLN A 38 -5.74 -18.88 29.61
CA GLN A 38 -5.86 -20.32 29.40
C GLN A 38 -6.82 -20.72 28.26
N LEU A 39 -6.41 -21.75 27.52
CA LEU A 39 -7.25 -22.54 26.64
C LEU A 39 -8.33 -23.29 27.45
N TYR A 40 -9.60 -23.03 27.15
CA TYR A 40 -10.68 -23.94 27.50
C TYR A 40 -10.88 -24.97 26.39
N THR A 41 -10.70 -26.23 26.76
CA THR A 41 -11.03 -27.42 25.99
C THR A 41 -12.55 -27.60 25.90
N PHE A 42 -13.10 -27.74 24.70
CA PHE A 42 -14.42 -28.36 24.51
C PHE A 42 -14.34 -29.57 23.59
N ARG A 43 -14.99 -30.63 24.05
CA ARG A 43 -14.89 -32.03 23.66
C ARG A 43 -15.98 -32.39 22.64
N ASN A 44 -15.59 -33.22 21.67
CA ASN A 44 -16.38 -33.91 20.64
C ASN A 44 -17.87 -34.18 20.95
N ARG A 45 -18.71 -34.00 19.93
CA ARG A 45 -19.83 -34.91 19.61
C ARG A 45 -19.93 -35.16 18.11
N CYS A 46 -19.82 -36.44 17.73
CA CYS A 46 -20.12 -36.99 16.41
C CYS A 46 -21.59 -36.80 16.04
N ARG A 47 -21.86 -36.56 14.76
CA ARG A 47 -23.06 -37.02 14.03
C ARG A 47 -22.80 -36.97 12.51
N THR A 48 -22.74 -38.15 11.90
CA THR A 48 -23.01 -38.43 10.48
C THR A 48 -24.52 -38.26 10.21
N PRO A 49 -25.04 -38.03 8.97
CA PRO A 49 -24.94 -39.02 7.89
C PRO A 49 -25.04 -38.54 6.40
N LEU A 50 -24.78 -39.53 5.52
CA LEU A 50 -25.34 -39.82 4.18
C LEU A 50 -24.90 -39.04 2.90
N LEU A 51 -24.16 -39.78 2.05
CA LEU A 51 -24.11 -39.67 0.59
C LEU A 51 -25.35 -40.31 -0.08
N PRO A 52 -25.57 -40.03 -1.37
CA PRO A 52 -25.63 -41.14 -2.31
C PRO A 52 -24.73 -40.97 -3.55
N SER A 53 -24.37 -42.13 -4.09
CA SER A 53 -23.58 -42.40 -5.29
C SER A 53 -24.46 -42.46 -6.55
N LEU A 54 -23.79 -42.55 -7.71
CA LEU A 54 -24.14 -43.16 -9.02
C LEU A 54 -23.47 -42.30 -10.12
N THR A 55 -22.81 -42.76 -11.19
CA THR A 55 -22.30 -44.06 -11.67
C THR A 55 -21.38 -43.74 -12.86
N SER A 56 -20.43 -44.64 -13.12
CA SER A 56 -19.49 -44.72 -14.24
C SER A 56 -20.13 -44.73 -15.65
N ILE A 57 -19.39 -44.32 -16.70
CA ILE A 57 -19.29 -45.03 -17.99
C ILE A 57 -17.91 -44.83 -18.66
N ASN A 58 -17.43 -45.97 -19.15
CA ASN A 58 -16.26 -46.43 -19.90
C ASN A 58 -15.51 -45.56 -20.94
N CYS A 59 -14.23 -45.93 -21.07
CA CYS A 59 -13.24 -45.60 -22.09
C CYS A 59 -13.55 -46.12 -23.51
N LYS A 60 -12.93 -45.48 -24.52
CA LYS A 60 -12.58 -46.15 -25.79
C LYS A 60 -11.22 -45.66 -26.30
N LEU A 61 -10.32 -46.61 -26.52
CA LEU A 61 -8.97 -46.46 -27.07
C LEU A 61 -9.01 -46.80 -28.57
N LYS A 62 -8.29 -46.05 -29.43
CA LYS A 62 -7.78 -46.56 -30.72
C LYS A 62 -6.54 -45.77 -31.16
N SER A 63 -5.62 -46.50 -31.80
CA SER A 63 -4.20 -46.21 -32.02
C SER A 63 -3.85 -45.60 -33.39
N SER A 64 -2.52 -45.35 -33.55
CA SER A 64 -1.73 -45.10 -34.77
C SER A 64 -1.69 -43.64 -35.23
N GLY A 65 -0.59 -43.00 -35.62
CA GLY A 65 0.82 -43.36 -35.76
C GLY A 65 1.49 -42.29 -36.66
N GLU A 66 2.73 -41.86 -36.33
CA GLU A 66 3.68 -41.05 -37.15
C GLU A 66 3.29 -39.58 -37.49
N ILE A 67 4.13 -38.54 -37.52
CA ILE A 67 5.51 -38.31 -38.01
C ILE A 67 6.19 -37.14 -37.24
N LYS A 68 7.52 -37.22 -37.07
CA LYS A 68 8.43 -36.17 -36.55
C LYS A 68 8.46 -34.88 -37.38
N LYS A 69 8.48 -33.71 -36.72
CA LYS A 69 9.23 -32.52 -37.19
C LYS A 69 9.86 -31.79 -36.00
N GLN A 70 11.20 -31.84 -35.93
CA GLN A 70 12.00 -31.00 -35.06
C GLN A 70 12.05 -29.58 -35.64
N ASN A 71 11.65 -28.58 -34.85
CA ASN A 71 12.02 -27.19 -35.09
C ASN A 71 12.70 -26.66 -33.82
N ALA A 72 14.00 -26.42 -33.93
CA ALA A 72 14.83 -25.82 -32.91
C ALA A 72 14.47 -24.33 -32.78
N SER A 73 13.92 -23.93 -31.63
CA SER A 73 13.80 -22.53 -31.24
C SER A 73 14.88 -22.22 -30.21
N LYS A 74 15.80 -21.30 -30.58
CA LYS A 74 16.84 -20.74 -29.70
C LYS A 74 16.16 -20.07 -28.50
N LYS A 75 16.34 -20.64 -27.31
CA LYS A 75 15.91 -20.06 -26.04
C LYS A 75 16.91 -18.97 -25.63
N ILE A 76 16.42 -17.74 -25.51
CA ILE A 76 17.13 -16.63 -24.87
C ILE A 76 17.13 -16.93 -23.37
N GLU A 77 18.30 -17.16 -22.79
CA GLU A 77 18.47 -17.44 -21.35
C GLU A 77 18.51 -16.13 -20.57
N LEU A 78 17.46 -15.85 -19.79
CA LEU A 78 17.54 -14.89 -18.69
C LEU A 78 18.31 -15.54 -17.52
N TRP A 79 19.54 -15.06 -17.31
CA TRP A 79 20.37 -15.40 -16.16
C TRP A 79 19.81 -14.78 -14.88
N ASN A 80 18.92 -15.47 -14.18
CA ASN A 80 18.55 -15.19 -12.78
C ASN A 80 17.86 -16.38 -12.06
N SER A 81 18.17 -17.61 -12.46
CA SER A 81 17.66 -18.81 -11.77
C SER A 81 18.70 -19.30 -10.76
N ALA A 82 18.29 -19.52 -9.51
CA ALA A 82 19.12 -20.18 -8.51
C ALA A 82 19.47 -21.62 -8.99
N PRO A 83 20.71 -22.09 -8.80
CA PRO A 83 21.07 -23.45 -9.15
C PRO A 83 20.28 -24.46 -8.30
N PRO A 84 19.93 -25.63 -8.86
CA PRO A 84 19.25 -26.67 -8.10
C PRO A 84 20.16 -27.17 -6.96
N LEU A 85 19.54 -27.51 -5.83
CA LEU A 85 20.22 -28.11 -4.69
C LEU A 85 20.73 -29.50 -5.08
N SER A 86 22.02 -29.62 -5.40
CA SER A 86 22.72 -30.90 -5.41
C SER A 86 23.07 -31.27 -3.97
N GLU A 87 22.38 -32.28 -3.45
CA GLU A 87 22.80 -32.99 -2.23
C GLU A 87 23.97 -33.90 -2.59
N GLU A 88 25.19 -33.52 -2.21
CA GLU A 88 26.31 -34.47 -2.09
C GLU A 88 26.27 -35.07 -0.69
N GLU A 89 25.82 -36.32 -0.57
CA GLU A 89 26.17 -37.18 0.57
C GLU A 89 27.23 -38.18 0.12
N SER A 90 28.37 -38.13 0.80
CA SER A 90 29.49 -39.05 0.65
C SER A 90 29.30 -40.28 1.53
N ASN A 91 29.42 -41.44 0.88
CA ASN A 91 29.63 -42.82 1.34
C ASN A 91 29.90 -43.10 2.84
N ALA A 92 29.23 -44.12 3.38
CA ALA A 92 29.88 -45.29 3.99
C ALA A 92 28.88 -46.45 4.18
N GLY A 93 29.19 -47.62 3.61
CA GLY A 93 28.43 -48.83 3.81
C GLY A 93 28.68 -49.46 5.18
N SER A 94 27.62 -49.91 5.84
CA SER A 94 27.66 -51.15 6.63
C SER A 94 26.25 -51.74 6.68
N GLY A 95 26.12 -53.00 6.27
CA GLY A 95 24.86 -53.70 6.27
C GLY A 95 24.40 -54.05 7.68
N LYS A 96 23.16 -53.71 8.00
CA LYS A 96 22.34 -54.44 8.98
C LYS A 96 20.89 -54.42 8.51
N LYS A 97 20.41 -55.59 8.08
CA LYS A 97 19.00 -55.91 7.90
C LYS A 97 18.38 -56.15 9.28
N GLU A 98 17.31 -55.44 9.62
CA GLU A 98 16.25 -55.93 10.53
C GLU A 98 15.03 -54.98 10.52
N PRO A 99 13.85 -55.40 11.01
CA PRO A 99 12.78 -55.90 10.16
C PRO A 99 11.61 -54.92 9.97
N ALA A 100 10.81 -55.21 8.95
CA ALA A 100 9.60 -54.47 8.61
C ALA A 100 8.57 -54.51 9.75
N LYS A 101 8.19 -53.34 10.28
CA LYS A 101 6.95 -53.17 11.04
C LYS A 101 5.89 -52.45 10.20
N ALA A 102 4.74 -53.10 10.14
CA ALA A 102 3.53 -52.66 9.49
C ALA A 102 2.98 -51.36 10.11
N GLY A 103 2.68 -50.39 9.23
CA GLY A 103 2.09 -49.09 9.55
C GLY A 103 1.87 -48.26 8.27
N SER A 104 1.34 -48.88 7.20
CA SER A 104 1.38 -48.37 5.83
C SER A 104 0.04 -47.78 5.34
N GLY A 105 -0.63 -46.95 6.16
CA GLY A 105 -1.80 -46.17 5.73
C GLY A 105 -1.50 -44.68 5.65
N ASN A 106 -1.09 -44.09 6.79
CA ASN A 106 -0.82 -42.65 6.89
C ASN A 106 0.43 -42.18 6.10
N SER A 107 1.42 -43.06 5.90
CA SER A 107 2.65 -42.73 5.17
C SER A 107 2.42 -42.45 3.68
N ALA A 108 1.53 -43.21 3.02
CA ALA A 108 1.23 -43.06 1.60
C ALA A 108 0.39 -41.80 1.32
N VAL A 109 -0.63 -41.53 2.14
CA VAL A 109 -1.45 -40.32 2.04
C VAL A 109 -0.59 -39.08 2.27
N LEU A 110 0.24 -39.06 3.31
CA LEU A 110 1.13 -37.94 3.60
C LEU A 110 2.15 -37.72 2.47
N ARG A 111 2.67 -38.79 1.85
CA ARG A 111 3.60 -38.70 0.72
C ARG A 111 2.92 -38.16 -0.54
N SER A 112 1.68 -38.56 -0.81
CA SER A 112 0.86 -38.03 -1.91
C SER A 112 0.51 -36.56 -1.71
N VAL A 113 0.10 -36.16 -0.50
CA VAL A 113 -0.15 -34.74 -0.14
C VAL A 113 1.12 -33.90 -0.27
N LYS A 114 2.28 -34.42 0.15
CA LYS A 114 3.59 -33.76 -0.04
C LYS A 114 4.02 -33.67 -1.52
N LYS A 115 3.58 -34.59 -2.38
CA LYS A 115 3.86 -34.56 -3.82
C LYS A 115 2.94 -33.55 -4.53
N LEU A 116 1.67 -33.52 -4.14
CA LEU A 116 0.69 -32.57 -4.67
C LEU A 116 1.03 -31.13 -4.27
N SER A 117 1.29 -30.87 -2.98
CA SER A 117 1.70 -29.54 -2.49
C SER A 117 2.96 -29.02 -3.20
N ARG A 118 3.97 -29.87 -3.43
CA ARG A 118 5.14 -29.48 -4.22
C ARG A 118 4.79 -29.09 -5.65
N LYS A 119 3.96 -29.87 -6.35
CA LYS A 119 3.50 -29.53 -7.70
C LYS A 119 2.75 -28.20 -7.74
N VAL A 120 1.83 -27.99 -6.80
CA VAL A 120 1.05 -26.74 -6.69
C VAL A 120 1.99 -25.56 -6.44
N LEU A 121 2.92 -25.70 -5.50
CA LEU A 121 3.90 -24.67 -5.17
C LEU A 121 4.78 -24.31 -6.38
N THR A 122 5.22 -25.30 -7.17
CA THR A 122 5.99 -25.06 -8.41
C THR A 122 5.16 -24.38 -9.49
N LEU A 123 3.87 -24.65 -9.58
CA LEU A 123 2.98 -23.97 -10.51
C LEU A 123 2.77 -22.50 -10.11
N LEU A 124 2.48 -22.27 -8.81
CA LEU A 124 2.24 -20.93 -8.25
C LEU A 124 3.50 -20.05 -8.23
N SER A 125 4.69 -20.63 -8.11
CA SER A 125 5.94 -19.85 -8.12
C SER A 125 6.44 -19.49 -9.53
N ASN A 126 5.64 -19.72 -10.57
CA ASN A 126 6.01 -19.48 -11.95
C ASN A 126 5.84 -17.99 -12.34
N LEU A 127 6.91 -17.34 -12.82
CA LEU A 127 6.92 -15.92 -13.15
C LEU A 127 5.89 -15.54 -14.25
N PRO A 128 5.82 -16.23 -15.41
CA PRO A 128 4.76 -16.04 -16.40
C PRO A 128 3.34 -16.10 -15.85
N LEU A 129 3.07 -16.98 -14.87
CA LEU A 129 1.74 -17.07 -14.25
C LEU A 129 1.44 -15.79 -13.49
N ALA A 130 2.37 -15.33 -12.64
CA ALA A 130 2.21 -14.10 -11.87
C ALA A 130 2.02 -12.86 -12.77
N ILE A 131 2.76 -12.78 -13.88
CA ILE A 131 2.58 -11.71 -14.87
C ILE A 131 1.17 -11.78 -15.49
N GLY A 132 0.70 -12.99 -15.84
CA GLY A 132 -0.66 -13.20 -16.32
C GLY A 132 -1.73 -12.79 -15.31
N GLU A 133 -1.57 -13.15 -14.04
CA GLU A 133 -2.45 -12.76 -12.94
C GLU A 133 -2.55 -11.23 -12.81
N MET A 134 -1.41 -10.52 -12.90
CA MET A 134 -1.40 -9.05 -12.89
C MET A 134 -2.18 -8.45 -14.07
N PHE A 135 -2.05 -9.00 -15.28
CA PHE A 135 -2.83 -8.54 -16.43
C PHE A 135 -4.32 -8.81 -16.28
N VAL A 136 -4.71 -9.96 -15.71
CA VAL A 136 -6.12 -10.28 -15.45
C VAL A 136 -6.71 -9.32 -14.42
N ILE A 137 -5.99 -9.03 -13.33
CA ILE A 137 -6.44 -8.04 -12.33
C ILE A 137 -6.59 -6.66 -12.97
N ALA A 138 -5.60 -6.22 -13.76
CA ALA A 138 -5.67 -4.93 -14.44
C ALA A 138 -6.87 -4.85 -15.42
N ALA A 139 -7.16 -5.93 -16.15
CA ALA A 139 -8.32 -6.01 -17.03
C ALA A 139 -9.64 -5.94 -16.25
N LEU A 140 -9.76 -6.65 -15.12
CA LEU A 140 -10.92 -6.58 -14.25
C LEU A 140 -11.11 -5.16 -13.67
N MET A 141 -10.02 -4.49 -13.25
CA MET A 141 -10.08 -3.10 -12.80
C MET A 141 -10.57 -2.16 -13.90
N ALA A 142 -10.11 -2.35 -15.14
CA ALA A 142 -10.59 -1.57 -16.28
C ALA A 142 -12.09 -1.79 -16.53
N VAL A 143 -12.56 -3.04 -16.49
CA VAL A 143 -13.99 -3.36 -16.60
C VAL A 143 -14.81 -2.70 -15.49
N GLY A 144 -14.36 -2.77 -14.23
CA GLY A 144 -15.03 -2.14 -13.10
C GLY A 144 -14.98 -0.61 -13.09
N THR A 145 -14.12 -0.01 -13.92
CA THR A 145 -14.08 1.45 -14.13
C THR A 145 -15.02 1.89 -15.25
N VAL A 146 -15.24 1.03 -16.24
CA VAL A 146 -16.13 1.30 -17.39
C VAL A 146 -17.60 1.09 -17.04
N ILE A 147 -17.90 0.13 -16.16
CA ILE A 147 -19.25 -0.16 -15.71
C ILE A 147 -19.54 0.68 -14.45
N ASP A 148 -20.64 1.43 -14.45
CA ASP A 148 -21.06 2.18 -13.26
C ASP A 148 -21.30 1.22 -12.09
N GLN A 149 -20.81 1.60 -10.91
CA GLN A 149 -20.78 0.72 -9.74
C GLN A 149 -21.90 1.06 -8.77
N GLY A 150 -22.56 0.05 -8.20
CA GLY A 150 -23.55 0.23 -7.13
C GLY A 150 -24.89 0.86 -7.54
N GLU A 151 -25.21 0.86 -8.84
CA GLU A 151 -26.48 1.35 -9.36
C GLU A 151 -27.62 0.33 -9.12
N THR A 152 -28.86 0.76 -9.37
CA THR A 152 -30.03 -0.11 -9.24
C THR A 152 -30.04 -1.21 -10.33
N PRO A 153 -30.61 -2.41 -10.07
CA PRO A 153 -30.73 -3.45 -11.09
C PRO A 153 -31.41 -2.97 -12.38
N GLU A 154 -32.42 -2.09 -12.25
CA GLU A 154 -33.15 -1.50 -13.38
C GLU A 154 -32.25 -0.67 -14.30
N TYR A 155 -31.27 0.04 -13.73
CA TYR A 155 -30.26 0.77 -14.50
C TYR A 155 -29.49 -0.18 -15.43
N TYR A 156 -29.02 -1.31 -14.89
CA TYR A 156 -28.26 -2.29 -15.67
C TYR A 156 -29.11 -3.00 -16.72
N PHE A 157 -30.40 -3.24 -16.47
CA PHE A 157 -31.32 -3.81 -17.46
C PHE A 157 -31.49 -2.89 -18.67
N GLN A 158 -31.51 -1.57 -18.45
CA GLN A 158 -31.63 -0.58 -19.51
C GLN A 158 -30.31 -0.36 -20.26
N MET A 159 -29.18 -0.34 -19.55
CA MET A 159 -27.87 -0.07 -20.13
C MET A 159 -27.28 -1.28 -20.87
N TYR A 160 -27.57 -2.51 -20.41
CA TYR A 160 -27.06 -3.77 -20.97
C TYR A 160 -28.19 -4.76 -21.31
N PRO A 161 -29.13 -4.40 -22.21
CA PRO A 161 -30.31 -5.20 -22.51
C PRO A 161 -29.97 -6.52 -23.22
N GLU A 162 -30.84 -7.53 -23.07
CA GLU A 162 -30.67 -8.83 -23.76
C GLU A 162 -30.96 -8.75 -25.26
N ASP A 163 -31.84 -7.84 -25.69
CA ASP A 163 -32.25 -7.70 -27.08
C ASP A 163 -31.20 -7.00 -27.95
N SER A 164 -30.31 -6.22 -27.32
CA SER A 164 -29.17 -5.59 -27.98
C SER A 164 -27.89 -5.70 -27.12
N PRO A 165 -27.31 -6.92 -27.02
CA PRO A 165 -26.13 -7.14 -26.19
C PRO A 165 -24.94 -6.31 -26.65
N ALA A 166 -24.21 -5.74 -25.70
CA ALA A 166 -22.93 -5.11 -25.99
C ALA A 166 -21.96 -6.15 -26.58
N PHE A 167 -21.24 -5.77 -27.63
CA PHE A 167 -20.34 -6.66 -28.39
C PHE A 167 -21.00 -7.96 -28.91
N GLY A 168 -22.35 -8.02 -28.97
CA GLY A 168 -23.09 -9.18 -29.46
C GLY A 168 -23.26 -10.34 -28.46
N PHE A 169 -22.77 -10.24 -27.23
CA PHE A 169 -22.94 -11.29 -26.20
C PHE A 169 -22.99 -10.80 -24.75
N PHE A 170 -22.57 -9.57 -24.47
CA PHE A 170 -22.46 -9.03 -23.12
C PHE A 170 -23.77 -8.34 -22.70
N THR A 171 -24.34 -8.77 -21.58
CA THR A 171 -25.67 -8.36 -21.09
C THR A 171 -25.62 -8.15 -19.57
N TRP A 172 -26.68 -7.56 -19.01
CA TRP A 172 -26.85 -7.36 -17.57
C TRP A 172 -26.64 -8.64 -16.75
N ARG A 173 -26.92 -9.83 -17.32
CA ARG A 173 -26.72 -11.13 -16.66
C ARG A 173 -25.26 -11.37 -16.33
N TRP A 174 -24.34 -11.02 -17.22
CA TRP A 174 -22.92 -11.11 -16.94
C TRP A 174 -22.49 -10.13 -15.87
N VAL A 175 -23.02 -8.90 -15.93
CA VAL A 175 -22.73 -7.85 -14.96
C VAL A 175 -23.12 -8.32 -13.55
N LEU A 176 -24.39 -8.67 -13.34
CA LEU A 176 -24.90 -9.01 -12.01
C LEU A 176 -24.46 -10.41 -11.54
N ALA A 177 -24.34 -11.41 -12.43
CA ALA A 177 -23.96 -12.76 -12.01
C ALA A 177 -22.47 -12.88 -11.61
N LEU A 178 -21.60 -12.12 -12.27
CA LEU A 178 -20.17 -12.09 -11.93
C LEU A 178 -19.82 -11.01 -10.90
N GLY A 179 -20.76 -10.12 -10.56
CA GLY A 179 -20.58 -9.01 -9.62
C GLY A 179 -19.77 -7.85 -10.19
N PHE A 180 -19.88 -7.57 -11.49
CA PHE A 180 -19.16 -6.46 -12.13
C PHE A 180 -19.74 -5.08 -11.78
N ASP A 181 -20.95 -5.03 -11.22
CA ASP A 181 -21.55 -3.84 -10.58
C ASP A 181 -20.91 -3.49 -9.23
N HIS A 182 -20.16 -4.42 -8.63
CA HIS A 182 -19.37 -4.24 -7.41
C HIS A 182 -18.02 -4.93 -7.55
N MET A 183 -17.25 -4.56 -8.58
CA MET A 183 -16.06 -5.27 -9.05
C MET A 183 -15.06 -5.59 -7.92
N PHE A 184 -14.77 -4.64 -7.04
CA PHE A 184 -13.72 -4.77 -6.01
C PHE A 184 -14.08 -5.72 -4.85
N SER A 185 -15.36 -6.03 -4.66
CA SER A 185 -15.84 -7.03 -3.71
C SER A 185 -16.35 -8.31 -4.39
N SER A 186 -16.34 -8.36 -5.73
CA SER A 186 -16.81 -9.51 -6.51
C SER A 186 -15.98 -10.77 -6.24
N PRO A 187 -16.59 -11.97 -6.23
CA PRO A 187 -15.86 -13.23 -6.05
C PRO A 187 -14.76 -13.44 -7.10
N VAL A 188 -14.95 -12.99 -8.34
CA VAL A 188 -13.98 -13.14 -9.44
C VAL A 188 -12.72 -12.31 -9.15
N PHE A 189 -12.89 -11.05 -8.75
CA PHE A 189 -11.78 -10.19 -8.38
C PHE A 189 -11.06 -10.71 -7.15
N LEU A 190 -11.80 -11.05 -6.09
CA LEU A 190 -11.22 -11.58 -4.85
C LEU A 190 -10.49 -12.91 -5.04
N ALA A 191 -11.01 -13.81 -5.88
CA ALA A 191 -10.34 -15.07 -6.21
C ALA A 191 -9.03 -14.84 -6.97
N THR A 192 -9.02 -13.91 -7.92
CA THR A 192 -7.80 -13.56 -8.67
C THR A 192 -6.77 -12.90 -7.76
N LEU A 193 -7.21 -12.04 -6.84
CA LEU A 193 -6.34 -11.39 -5.85
C LEU A 193 -5.77 -12.40 -4.85
N ALA A 194 -6.58 -13.36 -4.40
CA ALA A 194 -6.15 -14.46 -3.54
C ALA A 194 -5.14 -15.37 -4.25
N LEU A 195 -5.36 -15.65 -5.54
CA LEU A 195 -4.44 -16.42 -6.37
C LEU A 195 -3.09 -15.71 -6.51
N LEU A 196 -3.08 -14.41 -6.82
CA LEU A 196 -1.86 -13.60 -6.84
C LEU A 196 -1.14 -13.61 -5.49
N GLY A 197 -1.89 -13.50 -4.39
CA GLY A 197 -1.34 -13.60 -3.05
C GLY A 197 -0.65 -14.94 -2.79
N ALA A 198 -1.27 -16.03 -3.22
CA ALA A 198 -0.68 -17.37 -3.14
C ALA A 198 0.59 -17.49 -4.01
N SER A 199 0.59 -16.92 -5.22
CA SER A 199 1.75 -16.88 -6.11
C SER A 199 2.93 -16.09 -5.49
N LEU A 200 2.67 -14.94 -4.86
CA LEU A 200 3.68 -14.16 -4.12
C LEU A 200 4.25 -14.94 -2.93
N MET A 201 3.40 -15.60 -2.14
CA MET A 201 3.84 -16.43 -1.02
C MET A 201 4.68 -17.63 -1.52
N ALA A 202 4.24 -18.30 -2.57
CA ALA A 202 4.94 -19.42 -3.19
C ALA A 202 6.33 -18.99 -3.70
N CYS A 203 6.41 -17.90 -4.47
CA CYS A 203 7.66 -17.33 -4.96
C CYS A 203 8.60 -16.92 -3.81
N THR A 204 8.06 -16.32 -2.75
CA THR A 204 8.84 -15.98 -1.55
C THR A 204 9.48 -17.21 -0.93
N TYR A 205 8.70 -18.28 -0.77
CA TYR A 205 9.15 -19.50 -0.12
C TYR A 205 10.12 -20.31 -0.98
N THR A 206 9.87 -20.46 -2.29
CA THR A 206 10.70 -21.29 -3.18
C THR A 206 11.92 -20.57 -3.72
N THR A 207 11.88 -19.25 -3.81
CA THR A 207 12.88 -18.48 -4.55
C THR A 207 13.59 -17.49 -3.65
N GLN A 208 12.85 -16.60 -2.97
CA GLN A 208 13.47 -15.50 -2.21
C GLN A 208 14.17 -15.99 -0.92
N ILE A 209 13.54 -16.87 -0.14
CA ILE A 209 14.15 -17.41 1.08
C ILE A 209 15.43 -18.22 0.79
N PRO A 210 15.46 -19.14 -0.20
CA PRO A 210 16.70 -19.82 -0.57
C PRO A 210 17.81 -18.89 -1.04
N LEU A 211 17.51 -17.84 -1.82
CA LEU A 211 18.49 -16.86 -2.26
C LEU A 211 19.16 -16.14 -1.08
N VAL A 212 18.38 -15.74 -0.08
CA VAL A 212 18.93 -15.16 1.16
C VAL A 212 19.78 -16.17 1.93
N LYS A 213 19.31 -17.42 2.05
CA LYS A 213 20.08 -18.49 2.72
C LYS A 213 21.44 -18.71 2.05
N VAL A 214 21.50 -18.69 0.71
CA VAL A 214 22.75 -18.82 -0.05
C VAL A 214 23.64 -17.59 0.14
N ALA A 215 23.08 -16.37 0.09
CA ALA A 215 23.85 -15.14 0.30
C ALA A 215 24.46 -15.05 1.71
N ARG A 216 23.82 -15.68 2.70
CA ARG A 216 24.34 -15.79 4.08
C ARG A 216 25.42 -16.85 4.26
N ARG A 217 25.67 -17.73 3.28
CA ARG A 217 26.71 -18.75 3.39
C ARG A 217 28.04 -18.15 2.97
N TRP A 218 28.99 -18.15 3.89
CA TRP A 218 30.34 -17.64 3.66
C TRP A 218 31.15 -18.80 3.10
N LYS A 219 31.78 -18.60 1.94
CA LYS A 219 32.63 -19.61 1.32
C LYS A 219 33.93 -18.96 0.91
N PHE A 220 35.03 -19.45 1.47
CA PHE A 220 36.38 -19.09 1.04
C PHE A 220 36.67 -19.73 -0.32
N LEU A 221 37.45 -19.03 -1.14
CA LEU A 221 37.98 -19.56 -2.38
C LEU A 221 39.45 -19.92 -2.12
N ASP A 222 39.74 -21.22 -2.19
CA ASP A 222 41.02 -21.78 -1.75
C ASP A 222 42.08 -21.83 -2.89
N SER A 223 41.80 -21.19 -4.03
CA SER A 223 42.75 -21.12 -5.14
C SER A 223 42.67 -19.79 -5.90
N ALA A 224 43.83 -19.30 -6.35
CA ALA A 224 43.95 -18.11 -7.20
C ALA A 224 43.14 -18.22 -8.50
N GLU A 225 42.98 -19.42 -9.06
CA GLU A 225 42.16 -19.64 -10.25
C GLU A 225 40.67 -19.43 -9.96
N ALA A 226 40.17 -19.88 -8.80
CA ALA A 226 38.78 -19.69 -8.43
C ALA A 226 38.44 -18.21 -8.16
N VAL A 227 39.38 -17.46 -7.60
CA VAL A 227 39.27 -16.01 -7.39
C VAL A 227 39.26 -15.26 -8.73
N ARG A 228 40.12 -15.64 -9.68
CA ARG A 228 40.16 -15.02 -11.03
C ARG A 228 38.90 -15.22 -11.87
N LYS A 229 38.08 -16.21 -11.53
CA LYS A 229 36.79 -16.49 -12.21
C LYS A 229 35.63 -15.61 -11.72
N GLN A 230 35.84 -14.73 -10.74
CA GLN A 230 34.80 -13.80 -10.30
C GLN A 230 34.57 -12.67 -11.32
N ASP A 231 33.41 -12.00 -11.23
CA ASP A 231 33.01 -10.92 -12.15
C ASP A 231 34.07 -9.82 -12.28
N PHE A 232 34.67 -9.42 -11.15
CA PHE A 232 35.85 -8.56 -11.08
C PHE A 232 37.04 -9.39 -10.59
N SER A 233 38.22 -9.18 -11.17
CA SER A 233 39.46 -9.78 -10.68
C SER A 233 40.65 -8.85 -10.93
N GLU A 234 41.51 -8.76 -9.92
CA GLU A 234 42.77 -8.00 -9.97
C GLU A 234 43.89 -8.84 -9.32
N THR A 235 45.15 -8.56 -9.64
CA THR A 235 46.29 -9.16 -8.95
C THR A 235 47.27 -8.06 -8.55
N LEU A 236 47.50 -7.91 -7.25
CA LEU A 236 48.45 -6.95 -6.71
C LEU A 236 49.78 -7.66 -6.42
N PRO A 237 50.89 -7.25 -7.07
CA PRO A 237 52.21 -7.72 -6.69
C PRO A 237 52.58 -7.15 -5.32
N ARG A 238 53.18 -7.98 -4.46
CA ARG A 238 53.61 -7.59 -3.09
C ARG A 238 52.46 -7.14 -2.20
N GLY A 239 51.20 -7.49 -2.49
CA GLY A 239 50.07 -7.22 -1.60
C GLY A 239 49.99 -8.23 -0.44
N SER A 240 49.40 -7.79 0.67
CA SER A 240 49.12 -8.62 1.84
C SER A 240 47.61 -8.77 2.06
N VAL A 241 47.15 -10.02 2.23
CA VAL A 241 45.74 -10.31 2.58
C VAL A 241 45.31 -9.60 3.87
N GLN A 242 46.21 -9.47 4.85
CA GLN A 242 45.90 -8.82 6.13
C GLN A 242 45.65 -7.33 5.94
N ASP A 243 46.49 -6.65 5.16
CA ASP A 243 46.37 -5.20 4.91
C ASP A 243 45.10 -4.88 4.11
N LEU A 244 44.81 -5.69 3.08
CA LEU A 244 43.53 -5.62 2.37
C LEU A 244 42.35 -5.81 3.34
N GLY A 245 42.44 -6.76 4.27
CA GLY A 245 41.40 -6.98 5.28
C GLY A 245 41.13 -5.76 6.15
N VAL A 246 42.16 -5.04 6.58
CA VAL A 246 42.04 -3.81 7.36
C VAL A 246 41.35 -2.70 6.55
N ILE A 247 41.75 -2.51 5.29
CA ILE A 247 41.17 -1.49 4.40
C ILE A 247 39.69 -1.77 4.11
N LEU A 248 39.35 -3.03 3.85
CA LEU A 248 37.97 -3.46 3.63
C LEU A 248 37.11 -3.24 4.88
N MET A 249 37.64 -3.56 6.07
CA MET A 249 36.95 -3.33 7.33
C MET A 249 36.70 -1.84 7.58
N GLY A 250 37.70 -0.97 7.32
CA GLY A 250 37.56 0.49 7.38
C GLY A 250 36.52 1.05 6.41
N SER A 251 36.29 0.35 5.30
CA SER A 251 35.27 0.68 4.29
C SER A 251 33.88 0.11 4.61
N GLY A 252 33.71 -0.53 5.77
CA GLY A 252 32.44 -1.08 6.25
C GLY A 252 32.08 -2.44 5.67
N TYR A 253 33.06 -3.24 5.24
CA TYR A 253 32.86 -4.66 4.94
C TYR A 253 33.00 -5.50 6.21
N GLU A 254 32.18 -6.54 6.32
CA GLU A 254 32.41 -7.63 7.27
C GLU A 254 33.46 -8.56 6.67
N VAL A 255 34.63 -8.67 7.31
CA VAL A 255 35.81 -9.38 6.80
C VAL A 255 36.09 -10.63 7.62
N PHE A 256 36.35 -11.73 6.93
CA PHE A 256 36.74 -13.02 7.49
C PHE A 256 38.05 -13.47 6.88
N LEU A 257 38.98 -13.87 7.74
CA LEU A 257 40.32 -14.32 7.37
C LEU A 257 40.51 -15.78 7.76
N LYS A 258 41.10 -16.58 6.87
CA LYS A 258 41.46 -17.98 7.12
C LYS A 258 42.76 -18.32 6.40
N GLY A 259 43.90 -18.18 7.11
CA GLY A 259 45.22 -18.42 6.52
C GLY A 259 45.48 -17.48 5.34
N PRO A 260 45.77 -17.99 4.13
CA PRO A 260 45.98 -17.17 2.93
C PRO A 260 44.66 -16.69 2.29
N CYS A 261 43.50 -17.09 2.80
CA CYS A 261 42.20 -16.76 2.20
C CYS A 261 41.50 -15.63 2.96
N LEU A 262 40.88 -14.71 2.22
CA LEU A 262 39.98 -13.68 2.74
C LEU A 262 38.63 -13.78 2.04
N TYR A 263 37.57 -13.57 2.83
CA TYR A 263 36.22 -13.35 2.34
C TYR A 263 35.65 -12.12 3.04
N ALA A 264 35.07 -11.20 2.27
CA ALA A 264 34.43 -10.02 2.81
C ALA A 264 33.09 -9.76 2.12
N PHE A 265 32.12 -9.22 2.84
CA PHE A 265 30.86 -8.79 2.24
C PHE A 265 30.31 -7.50 2.83
N LYS A 266 29.44 -6.82 2.08
CA LYS A 266 28.73 -5.62 2.50
C LYS A 266 27.30 -5.65 1.95
N GLY A 267 26.37 -4.99 2.64
CA GLY A 267 25.01 -4.76 2.13
C GLY A 267 24.11 -6.00 2.08
N LEU A 268 24.30 -6.97 2.99
CA LEU A 268 23.47 -8.19 3.05
C LEU A 268 21.97 -7.89 3.23
N VAL A 269 21.62 -6.77 3.87
CA VAL A 269 20.23 -6.32 4.05
C VAL A 269 19.49 -6.19 2.72
N GLY A 270 20.17 -5.74 1.64
CA GLY A 270 19.58 -5.63 0.31
C GLY A 270 19.09 -6.96 -0.27
N ARG A 271 19.59 -8.10 0.22
CA ARG A 271 19.10 -9.44 -0.16
C ARG A 271 17.76 -9.80 0.47
N TYR A 272 17.41 -9.21 1.61
CA TYR A 272 16.10 -9.39 2.25
C TYR A 272 15.01 -8.53 1.62
N THR A 273 15.38 -7.49 0.87
CA THR A 273 14.43 -6.53 0.31
C THR A 273 13.31 -7.16 -0.51
N PRO A 274 13.54 -8.10 -1.45
CA PRO A 274 12.44 -8.69 -2.22
C PRO A 274 11.39 -9.40 -1.36
N ILE A 275 11.81 -10.00 -0.23
CA ILE A 275 10.89 -10.60 0.75
C ILE A 275 10.03 -9.52 1.40
N GLY A 276 10.66 -8.40 1.78
CA GLY A 276 9.96 -7.24 2.34
C GLY A 276 8.95 -6.63 1.36
N VAL A 277 9.30 -6.51 0.08
CA VAL A 277 8.39 -6.01 -0.97
C VAL A 277 7.19 -6.92 -1.14
N HIS A 278 7.39 -8.26 -1.17
CA HIS A 278 6.26 -9.19 -1.26
C HIS A 278 5.36 -9.12 -0.03
N LEU A 279 5.94 -9.04 1.18
CA LEU A 279 5.16 -8.87 2.41
C LEU A 279 4.35 -7.57 2.39
N ALA A 280 4.96 -6.46 1.95
CA ALA A 280 4.29 -5.17 1.82
C ALA A 280 3.13 -5.24 0.81
N MET A 281 3.34 -5.87 -0.35
CA MET A 281 2.29 -6.08 -1.35
C MET A 281 1.14 -6.94 -0.79
N LEU A 282 1.45 -8.03 -0.07
CA LEU A 282 0.46 -8.87 0.58
C LEU A 282 -0.36 -8.10 1.63
N LEU A 283 0.28 -7.22 2.42
CA LEU A 283 -0.41 -6.35 3.37
C LEU A 283 -1.35 -5.37 2.66
N ILE A 284 -0.90 -4.73 1.58
CA ILE A 284 -1.74 -3.81 0.78
C ILE A 284 -2.95 -4.55 0.22
N MET A 285 -2.75 -5.73 -0.38
CA MET A 285 -3.83 -6.54 -0.95
C MET A 285 -4.81 -7.02 0.11
N ALA A 286 -4.31 -7.48 1.27
CA ALA A 286 -5.14 -7.91 2.39
C ALA A 286 -5.95 -6.74 2.97
N GLY A 287 -5.32 -5.57 3.14
CA GLY A 287 -5.98 -4.36 3.60
C GLY A 287 -7.05 -3.86 2.62
N ALA A 288 -6.75 -3.88 1.31
CA ALA A 288 -7.71 -3.51 0.28
C ALA A 288 -8.90 -4.49 0.23
N THR A 289 -8.63 -5.80 0.38
CA THR A 289 -9.69 -6.83 0.49
C THR A 289 -10.57 -6.58 1.70
N LEU A 290 -9.97 -6.29 2.86
CA LEU A 290 -10.68 -6.00 4.10
C LEU A 290 -11.51 -4.71 3.99
N SER A 291 -10.99 -3.68 3.31
CA SER A 291 -11.74 -2.46 3.01
C SER A 291 -12.94 -2.76 2.10
N ALA A 292 -12.75 -3.49 1.00
CA ALA A 292 -13.81 -3.80 0.05
C ALA A 292 -14.91 -4.69 0.65
N THR A 293 -14.56 -5.61 1.55
CA THR A 293 -15.50 -6.61 2.07
C THR A 293 -16.02 -6.32 3.47
N GLY A 294 -15.38 -5.44 4.23
CA GLY A 294 -15.71 -5.14 5.64
C GLY A 294 -15.96 -3.67 5.95
N SER A 295 -16.03 -2.79 4.95
CA SER A 295 -16.38 -1.38 5.16
C SER A 295 -17.89 -1.14 5.20
N PHE A 296 -18.27 0.00 5.78
CA PHE A 296 -19.61 0.56 5.67
C PHE A 296 -19.53 1.94 5.04
N ARG A 297 -20.49 2.27 4.18
CA ARG A 297 -20.59 3.59 3.56
C ARG A 297 -22.05 3.99 3.42
N GLY A 298 -22.29 5.29 3.43
CA GLY A 298 -23.61 5.85 3.21
C GLY A 298 -23.54 7.36 3.05
N SER A 299 -24.54 7.94 2.42
CA SER A 299 -24.68 9.39 2.30
C SER A 299 -26.07 9.81 2.74
N VAL A 300 -26.15 10.98 3.38
CA VAL A 300 -27.40 11.57 3.84
C VAL A 300 -27.34 13.07 3.65
N THR A 301 -28.45 13.69 3.24
CA THR A 301 -28.58 15.14 3.22
C THR A 301 -29.54 15.56 4.32
N VAL A 302 -29.06 16.35 5.28
CA VAL A 302 -29.79 16.66 6.51
C VAL A 302 -29.95 18.16 6.67
N PRO A 303 -31.19 18.67 6.75
CA PRO A 303 -31.48 20.06 7.09
C PRO A 303 -30.89 20.45 8.44
N GLN A 304 -30.43 21.70 8.56
CA GLN A 304 -30.05 22.24 9.85
C GLN A 304 -31.20 22.16 10.86
N GLY A 305 -30.87 21.81 12.10
CA GLY A 305 -31.82 21.57 13.19
C GLY A 305 -32.37 20.14 13.26
N LEU A 306 -32.05 19.26 12.31
CA LEU A 306 -32.52 17.87 12.31
C LEU A 306 -31.45 16.87 12.73
N ASN A 307 -31.92 15.66 13.05
CA ASN A 307 -31.12 14.54 13.51
C ASN A 307 -31.16 13.38 12.52
N PHE A 308 -30.14 12.54 12.57
CA PHE A 308 -30.14 11.21 11.97
C PHE A 308 -29.32 10.24 12.80
N VAL A 309 -29.61 8.94 12.67
CA VAL A 309 -28.84 7.89 13.33
C VAL A 309 -27.79 7.35 12.36
N VAL A 310 -26.55 7.16 12.85
CA VAL A 310 -25.43 6.70 12.02
C VAL A 310 -25.72 5.35 11.35
N GLY A 311 -26.31 4.41 12.09
CA GLY A 311 -26.65 3.07 11.61
C GLY A 311 -27.70 3.04 10.51
N ASP A 312 -28.59 4.04 10.44
CA ASP A 312 -29.63 4.12 9.40
C ASP A 312 -29.05 4.58 8.06
N VAL A 313 -27.92 5.30 8.09
CA VAL A 313 -27.24 5.80 6.88
C VAL A 313 -26.21 4.78 6.37
N LEU A 314 -25.51 4.09 7.26
CA LEU A 314 -24.40 3.21 6.90
C LEU A 314 -24.88 1.85 6.35
N GLY A 315 -24.69 1.65 5.04
CA GLY A 315 -24.88 0.35 4.38
C GLY A 315 -23.59 -0.51 4.40
N PRO A 316 -23.71 -1.84 4.56
CA PRO A 316 -22.56 -2.74 4.49
C PRO A 316 -22.03 -2.83 3.05
N SER A 317 -20.71 -2.81 2.88
CA SER A 317 -20.06 -2.95 1.56
C SER A 317 -19.75 -4.41 1.19
N GLY A 318 -19.83 -5.34 2.14
CA GLY A 318 -19.60 -6.76 1.88
C GLY A 318 -19.82 -7.68 3.08
N PHE A 319 -19.50 -8.96 2.89
CA PHE A 319 -19.82 -10.05 3.82
C PHE A 319 -19.03 -10.05 5.14
N LEU A 320 -17.98 -9.24 5.28
CA LEU A 320 -17.21 -9.07 6.52
C LEU A 320 -17.60 -7.80 7.28
N SER A 321 -18.68 -7.13 6.88
CA SER A 321 -19.13 -5.88 7.48
C SER A 321 -19.93 -6.18 8.75
N PHE A 322 -19.31 -5.96 9.92
CA PHE A 322 -19.96 -6.12 11.22
C PHE A 322 -20.23 -4.75 11.86
N PRO A 323 -21.51 -4.43 12.18
CA PRO A 323 -21.83 -3.16 12.81
C PRO A 323 -21.24 -3.10 14.23
N THR A 324 -21.03 -1.87 14.71
CA THR A 324 -20.48 -1.61 16.05
C THR A 324 -21.50 -0.85 16.88
N GLU A 325 -21.34 -0.87 18.20
CA GLU A 325 -22.15 -0.08 19.15
C GLU A 325 -22.23 1.40 18.77
N ALA A 326 -21.16 1.95 18.18
CA ALA A 326 -21.09 3.34 17.74
C ALA A 326 -22.13 3.71 16.67
N PHE A 327 -22.74 2.74 15.98
CA PHE A 327 -23.77 3.00 14.97
C PHE A 327 -25.10 3.46 15.60
N SER A 328 -25.28 3.27 16.90
CA SER A 328 -26.41 3.81 17.66
C SER A 328 -26.28 5.30 17.99
N THR A 329 -25.17 5.95 17.60
CA THR A 329 -24.95 7.38 17.82
C THR A 329 -25.92 8.20 16.95
N GLU A 330 -26.60 9.16 17.58
CA GLU A 330 -27.41 10.15 16.88
C GLU A 330 -26.56 11.38 16.56
N VAL A 331 -26.74 11.94 15.37
CA VAL A 331 -26.02 13.11 14.89
C VAL A 331 -27.02 14.23 14.68
N HIS A 332 -26.83 15.33 15.41
CA HIS A 332 -27.59 16.57 15.23
C HIS A 332 -26.81 17.55 14.37
N VAL A 333 -27.45 18.08 13.33
CA VAL A 333 -26.88 19.14 12.49
C VAL A 333 -27.26 20.49 13.10
N ASN A 334 -26.38 21.09 13.89
CA ASN A 334 -26.65 22.37 14.56
C ASN A 334 -26.80 23.51 13.56
N LYS A 335 -25.87 23.59 12.59
CA LYS A 335 -25.82 24.69 11.63
C LYS A 335 -25.04 24.31 10.39
N PHE A 336 -25.52 24.75 9.24
CA PHE A 336 -24.77 24.74 7.99
C PHE A 336 -24.41 26.17 7.58
N SER A 337 -23.20 26.37 7.06
CA SER A 337 -22.74 27.68 6.60
C SER A 337 -21.73 27.57 5.46
N MET A 338 -21.62 28.66 4.69
CA MET A 338 -20.71 28.76 3.55
C MET A 338 -19.83 29.99 3.71
N ASP A 339 -18.55 29.84 3.39
CA ASP A 339 -17.64 30.96 3.19
C ASP A 339 -17.56 31.30 1.70
N TYR A 340 -17.28 32.57 1.41
CA TYR A 340 -17.24 33.09 0.05
C TYR A 340 -15.95 33.87 -0.17
N TYR A 341 -15.40 33.77 -1.38
CA TYR A 341 -14.36 34.69 -1.83
C TYR A 341 -14.93 36.09 -2.06
N GLU A 342 -14.06 37.09 -2.16
CA GLU A 342 -14.45 38.45 -2.52
C GLU A 342 -15.14 38.53 -3.90
N SER A 343 -14.88 37.58 -4.79
CA SER A 343 -15.56 37.42 -6.08
C SER A 343 -17.03 36.99 -5.95
N GLY A 344 -17.47 36.53 -4.77
CA GLY A 344 -18.80 35.98 -4.52
C GLY A 344 -18.93 34.47 -4.78
N GLU A 345 -17.85 33.80 -5.18
CA GLU A 345 -17.83 32.34 -5.34
C GLU A 345 -17.67 31.65 -3.98
N VAL A 346 -18.29 30.48 -3.81
CA VAL A 346 -18.19 29.69 -2.57
C VAL A 346 -16.76 29.15 -2.40
N SER A 347 -16.14 29.42 -1.26
CA SER A 347 -14.78 28.97 -0.94
C SER A 347 -14.75 27.74 -0.04
N GLN A 348 -15.69 27.61 0.89
CA GLN A 348 -15.71 26.52 1.88
C GLN A 348 -17.12 26.27 2.40
N PHE A 349 -17.37 25.02 2.79
CA PHE A 349 -18.60 24.58 3.44
C PHE A 349 -18.30 24.14 4.86
N HIS A 350 -19.11 24.59 5.82
CA HIS A 350 -18.97 24.23 7.23
C HIS A 350 -20.27 23.66 7.77
N THR A 351 -20.15 22.56 8.50
CA THR A 351 -21.28 21.93 9.19
C THR A 351 -20.94 21.73 10.65
N ASP A 352 -21.70 22.36 11.54
CA ASP A 352 -21.56 22.17 12.98
C ASP A 352 -22.38 20.97 13.46
N LEU A 353 -21.71 19.93 13.94
CA LEU A 353 -22.31 18.66 14.31
C LEU A 353 -22.17 18.40 15.81
N SER A 354 -23.25 17.90 16.42
CA SER A 354 -23.25 17.34 17.77
C SER A 354 -23.56 15.84 17.70
N LEU A 355 -22.71 15.04 18.33
CA LEU A 355 -22.93 13.61 18.52
C LEU A 355 -23.61 13.37 19.86
N LEU A 356 -24.71 12.64 19.84
CA LEU A 356 -25.53 12.31 21.00
C LEU A 356 -25.45 10.79 21.26
N ASN A 357 -25.27 10.42 22.52
CA ASN A 357 -25.43 9.03 22.96
C ASN A 357 -26.92 8.63 23.01
N LEU A 358 -27.19 7.34 23.24
CA LEU A 358 -28.54 6.79 23.46
C LEU A 358 -29.36 7.52 24.55
N ASP A 359 -28.68 8.11 25.53
CA ASP A 359 -29.33 8.89 26.60
C ASP A 359 -29.64 10.35 26.21
N GLY A 360 -29.41 10.74 24.95
CA GLY A 360 -29.58 12.10 24.44
C GLY A 360 -28.50 13.10 24.88
N LYS A 361 -27.44 12.63 25.55
CA LYS A 361 -26.35 13.47 26.03
C LYS A 361 -25.32 13.72 24.92
N GLU A 362 -24.95 14.99 24.73
CA GLU A 362 -23.87 15.38 23.82
C GLU A 362 -22.51 14.82 24.29
N VAL A 363 -21.87 14.08 23.39
CA VAL A 363 -20.59 13.38 23.62
C VAL A 363 -19.44 14.11 22.96
N MET A 364 -19.71 14.70 21.80
CA MET A 364 -18.74 15.42 21.00
C MET A 364 -19.47 16.44 20.14
N ARG A 365 -18.92 17.66 20.04
CA ARG A 365 -19.33 18.64 19.05
C ARG A 365 -18.12 19.07 18.25
N LYS A 366 -18.27 19.13 16.93
CA LYS A 366 -17.23 19.60 16.01
C LYS A 366 -17.87 20.24 14.79
N THR A 367 -17.35 21.41 14.43
CA THR A 367 -17.59 22.00 13.11
C THR A 367 -16.64 21.35 12.10
N ILE A 368 -17.19 20.65 11.12
CA ILE A 368 -16.45 20.00 10.04
C ILE A 368 -16.45 20.88 8.80
N SER A 369 -15.44 20.68 7.94
CA SER A 369 -15.36 21.30 6.62
C SER A 369 -14.85 20.30 5.58
N VAL A 370 -14.79 20.71 4.30
CA VAL A 370 -14.15 19.88 3.27
C VAL A 370 -12.70 19.60 3.69
N ASN A 371 -12.30 18.33 3.63
CA ASN A 371 -11.01 17.80 4.11
C ASN A 371 -10.75 17.83 5.63
N ASP A 372 -11.67 18.33 6.47
CA ASP A 372 -11.59 18.23 7.93
C ASP A 372 -12.81 17.49 8.51
N PRO A 373 -12.81 16.14 8.47
CA PRO A 373 -13.95 15.34 8.88
C PRO A 373 -14.05 15.15 10.41
N LEU A 374 -15.21 14.71 10.88
CA LEU A 374 -15.42 14.23 12.25
C LEU A 374 -15.12 12.74 12.31
N ARG A 375 -14.32 12.29 13.27
CA ARG A 375 -14.02 10.87 13.51
C ARG A 375 -14.45 10.48 14.92
N TYR A 376 -15.32 9.48 15.04
CA TYR A 376 -15.80 8.99 16.33
C TYR A 376 -16.19 7.51 16.23
N GLY A 377 -15.91 6.72 17.27
CA GLY A 377 -16.39 5.33 17.37
C GLY A 377 -16.03 4.41 16.19
N GLY A 378 -14.99 4.72 15.40
CA GLY A 378 -14.58 3.94 14.22
C GLY A 378 -15.21 4.39 12.90
N PHE A 379 -16.22 5.27 12.91
CA PHE A 379 -16.76 5.89 11.70
C PHE A 379 -16.21 7.31 11.50
N THR A 380 -16.31 7.80 10.27
CA THR A 380 -15.92 9.16 9.88
C THR A 380 -17.05 9.82 9.11
N ILE A 381 -17.37 11.07 9.45
CA ILE A 381 -18.37 11.91 8.76
C ILE A 381 -17.63 12.98 7.96
N TYR A 382 -17.85 12.99 6.65
CA TYR A 382 -17.30 13.96 5.70
C TYR A 382 -18.39 14.92 5.23
N GLN A 383 -18.03 16.19 5.07
CA GLN A 383 -18.84 17.16 4.33
C GLN A 383 -18.56 16.96 2.84
N THR A 384 -19.57 16.52 2.07
CA THR A 384 -19.40 16.20 0.64
C THR A 384 -20.36 16.97 -0.26
N ASP A 385 -21.53 17.36 0.24
CA ASP A 385 -22.49 18.12 -0.55
C ASP A 385 -23.34 19.09 0.29
N TRP A 386 -24.24 19.82 -0.35
CA TRP A 386 -25.20 20.72 0.31
C TRP A 386 -26.47 20.92 -0.51
N SER A 387 -27.55 21.34 0.15
CA SER A 387 -28.78 21.78 -0.52
C SER A 387 -29.49 22.89 0.26
N ILE A 388 -30.55 23.45 -0.31
CA ILE A 388 -31.47 24.35 0.38
C ILE A 388 -32.77 23.59 0.58
N SER A 389 -33.19 23.42 1.83
CA SER A 389 -34.38 22.62 2.17
C SER A 389 -35.65 23.45 2.15
N ALA A 390 -35.59 24.64 2.74
CA ALA A 390 -36.73 25.51 2.85
C ALA A 390 -36.33 26.98 2.91
N LEU A 391 -37.27 27.82 2.52
CA LEU A 391 -37.19 29.26 2.68
C LEU A 391 -38.26 29.70 3.68
N GLN A 392 -37.86 30.45 4.69
CA GLN A 392 -38.77 31.02 5.68
C GLN A 392 -39.25 32.37 5.18
N VAL A 393 -40.55 32.47 4.93
CA VAL A 393 -41.17 33.66 4.33
C VAL A 393 -42.28 34.17 5.23
N VAL A 394 -42.26 35.47 5.51
CA VAL A 394 -43.35 36.19 6.17
C VAL A 394 -44.10 37.00 5.12
N LYS A 395 -45.42 36.88 5.08
CA LYS A 395 -46.31 37.57 4.15
C LYS A 395 -47.27 38.45 4.95
N ASP A 396 -47.25 39.76 4.69
CA ASP A 396 -48.16 40.74 5.31
C ASP A 396 -48.16 40.72 6.86
N GLY A 397 -47.05 40.28 7.46
CA GLY A 397 -46.91 40.10 8.92
C GLY A 397 -47.36 38.73 9.44
N GLU A 398 -47.88 37.86 8.58
CA GLU A 398 -48.21 36.48 8.88
C GLU A 398 -47.07 35.52 8.49
N GLY A 399 -46.79 34.53 9.34
CA GLY A 399 -45.71 33.55 9.14
C GLY A 399 -44.81 33.39 10.38
N PRO A 400 -43.61 32.80 10.23
CA PRO A 400 -43.01 32.36 8.97
C PRO A 400 -43.63 31.09 8.38
N PHE A 401 -43.84 31.12 7.07
CA PHE A 401 -44.16 29.94 6.27
C PHE A 401 -42.86 29.27 5.82
N ASN A 402 -42.72 27.97 6.08
CA ASN A 402 -41.60 27.16 5.57
C ASN A 402 -41.93 26.66 4.16
N LEU A 403 -41.47 27.35 3.13
CA LEU A 403 -41.67 26.96 1.75
C LEU A 403 -40.57 25.97 1.33
N PRO A 404 -40.88 24.74 0.90
CA PRO A 404 -39.87 23.79 0.48
C PRO A 404 -39.17 24.28 -0.79
N MET A 405 -37.85 24.12 -0.84
CA MET A 405 -37.03 24.48 -2.00
C MET A 405 -36.72 23.23 -2.82
N ALA A 406 -37.02 23.27 -4.12
CA ALA A 406 -36.76 22.16 -5.03
C ALA A 406 -35.55 22.46 -5.92
N PRO A 407 -34.66 21.48 -6.17
CA PRO A 407 -33.59 21.65 -7.14
C PRO A 407 -34.16 21.73 -8.56
N LEU A 408 -33.75 22.75 -9.31
CA LEU A 408 -34.13 22.96 -10.70
C LEU A 408 -33.02 22.47 -11.63
N LYS A 409 -33.39 21.68 -12.64
CA LYS A 409 -32.45 21.23 -13.68
C LYS A 409 -32.15 22.39 -14.62
N VAL A 410 -30.91 22.89 -14.58
CA VAL A 410 -30.40 23.90 -15.50
C VAL A 410 -29.29 23.25 -16.33
N ASN A 411 -29.09 23.69 -17.58
CA ASN A 411 -27.95 23.24 -18.38
C ASN A 411 -26.62 23.66 -17.69
N GLY A 412 -25.86 22.69 -17.19
CA GLY A 412 -24.55 22.85 -16.53
C GLY A 412 -24.55 22.62 -15.01
N ASP A 413 -23.37 22.71 -14.38
CA ASP A 413 -23.12 22.33 -12.97
C ASP A 413 -23.62 23.34 -11.91
N LYS A 414 -24.50 24.26 -12.26
CA LYS A 414 -24.95 25.31 -11.32
C LYS A 414 -26.21 24.86 -10.59
N LYS A 415 -26.05 24.53 -9.30
CA LYS A 415 -27.18 24.28 -8.39
C LYS A 415 -28.08 25.52 -8.34
N LEU A 416 -29.32 25.35 -8.78
CA LEU A 416 -30.38 26.34 -8.69
C LEU A 416 -31.53 25.71 -7.93
N TYR A 417 -32.05 26.42 -6.93
CA TYR A 417 -33.20 26.00 -6.16
C TYR A 417 -34.34 26.98 -6.41
N GLY A 418 -35.56 26.47 -6.43
CA GLY A 418 -36.75 27.27 -6.60
C GLY A 418 -37.85 26.88 -5.63
N THR A 419 -38.65 27.86 -5.23
CA THR A 419 -39.92 27.66 -4.55
C THR A 419 -40.96 28.65 -5.07
N ILE A 420 -42.23 28.38 -4.79
CA ILE A 420 -43.35 29.24 -5.14
C ILE A 420 -44.19 29.49 -3.90
N LEU A 421 -44.49 30.75 -3.64
CA LEU A 421 -45.50 31.15 -2.68
C LEU A 421 -46.83 31.28 -3.43
N PRO A 422 -47.78 30.33 -3.29
CA PRO A 422 -49.06 30.41 -3.99
C PRO A 422 -49.89 31.59 -3.50
N VAL A 423 -50.52 32.30 -4.43
CA VAL A 423 -51.37 33.46 -4.19
C VAL A 423 -52.74 33.15 -4.80
N GLY A 424 -53.69 32.75 -3.96
CA GLY A 424 -55.04 32.35 -4.36
C GLY A 424 -55.48 31.01 -3.76
N SER A 425 -56.59 30.45 -4.23
CA SER A 425 -57.06 29.13 -3.79
C SER A 425 -56.19 28.02 -4.39
N ILE A 426 -55.73 27.10 -3.54
CA ILE A 426 -54.87 25.96 -3.92
C ILE A 426 -55.61 24.99 -4.87
N ASP A 427 -56.95 24.98 -4.85
CA ASP A 427 -57.78 24.10 -5.67
C ASP A 427 -58.01 24.62 -7.11
N ALA A 428 -57.44 25.78 -7.47
CA ALA A 428 -57.57 26.33 -8.81
C ALA A 428 -56.66 25.59 -9.81
N PRO A 429 -57.12 25.32 -11.05
CA PRO A 429 -56.32 24.61 -12.06
C PRO A 429 -55.04 25.36 -12.50
N ASN A 430 -54.95 26.67 -12.24
CA ASN A 430 -53.79 27.52 -12.52
C ASN A 430 -53.47 28.37 -11.28
N VAL A 431 -52.87 27.77 -10.26
CA VAL A 431 -52.41 28.51 -9.07
C VAL A 431 -51.29 29.47 -9.48
N LYS A 432 -51.59 30.77 -9.45
CA LYS A 432 -50.57 31.81 -9.57
C LYS A 432 -49.82 31.97 -8.25
N GLY A 433 -48.58 32.44 -8.33
CA GLY A 433 -47.77 32.63 -7.14
C GLY A 433 -46.49 33.39 -7.42
N ILE A 434 -45.83 33.78 -6.33
CA ILE A 434 -44.58 34.50 -6.36
C ILE A 434 -43.45 33.48 -6.38
N SER A 435 -42.66 33.52 -7.44
CA SER A 435 -41.56 32.57 -7.64
C SER A 435 -40.28 33.10 -6.99
N MET A 436 -39.58 32.25 -6.26
CA MET A 436 -38.34 32.59 -5.57
C MET A 436 -37.25 31.62 -5.97
N LEU A 437 -36.10 32.15 -6.39
CA LEU A 437 -34.96 31.36 -6.85
C LEU A 437 -33.71 31.67 -6.02
N ALA A 438 -32.92 30.65 -5.74
CA ALA A 438 -31.69 30.76 -4.96
C ALA A 438 -30.57 29.90 -5.56
N ARG A 439 -29.37 30.47 -5.65
CA ARG A 439 -28.13 29.72 -6.00
C ARG A 439 -27.25 29.45 -4.79
N ASP A 440 -27.50 30.15 -3.70
CA ASP A 440 -26.79 30.07 -2.43
C ASP A 440 -27.73 30.47 -1.28
N LEU A 441 -27.22 30.55 -0.07
CA LEU A 441 -27.98 30.97 1.12
C LEU A 441 -27.97 32.48 1.35
N GLN A 442 -27.28 33.27 0.51
CA GLN A 442 -27.14 34.72 0.71
C GLN A 442 -28.16 35.53 -0.09
N SER A 443 -28.56 35.06 -1.28
CA SER A 443 -29.35 35.86 -2.22
C SER A 443 -30.55 35.09 -2.78
N ILE A 444 -31.74 35.61 -2.51
CA ILE A 444 -33.01 35.11 -3.04
C ILE A 444 -33.54 36.09 -4.08
N VAL A 445 -33.76 35.60 -5.29
CA VAL A 445 -34.31 36.36 -6.42
C VAL A 445 -35.82 36.15 -6.47
N LEU A 446 -36.59 37.23 -6.50
CA LEU A 446 -38.06 37.18 -6.49
C LEU A 446 -38.66 37.65 -7.82
N TYR A 447 -39.69 36.94 -8.26
CA TYR A 447 -40.48 37.21 -9.46
C TYR A 447 -41.96 37.30 -9.11
N ASP A 448 -42.67 38.23 -9.75
CA ASP A 448 -44.12 38.42 -9.58
C ASP A 448 -44.93 37.30 -10.24
N GLN A 449 -46.26 37.39 -10.14
CA GLN A 449 -47.20 36.40 -10.70
C GLN A 449 -47.14 36.27 -12.23
N GLU A 450 -46.60 37.27 -12.92
CA GLU A 450 -46.41 37.29 -14.38
C GLU A 450 -45.00 36.83 -14.78
N GLY A 451 -44.15 36.47 -13.81
CA GLY A 451 -42.78 36.01 -14.03
C GLY A 451 -41.79 37.15 -14.31
N LYS A 452 -42.15 38.40 -14.02
CA LYS A 452 -41.24 39.55 -14.16
C LYS A 452 -40.40 39.68 -12.89
N PHE A 453 -39.12 39.99 -13.10
CA PHE A 453 -38.17 40.19 -12.01
C PHE A 453 -38.55 41.41 -11.16
N VAL A 454 -38.66 41.21 -9.85
CA VAL A 454 -39.03 42.27 -8.90
C VAL A 454 -37.82 42.74 -8.11
N GLY A 455 -36.97 41.82 -7.65
CA GLY A 455 -35.79 42.19 -6.89
C GLY A 455 -35.07 41.01 -6.25
N VAL A 456 -34.02 41.35 -5.48
CA VAL A 456 -33.24 40.41 -4.69
C VAL A 456 -33.37 40.77 -3.21
N ARG A 457 -33.49 39.76 -2.36
CA ARG A 457 -33.45 39.89 -0.90
C ARG A 457 -32.44 38.94 -0.30
N ARG A 458 -31.77 39.41 0.75
CA ARG A 458 -30.92 38.57 1.59
C ARG A 458 -31.75 37.99 2.73
N PRO A 459 -31.67 36.68 3.00
CA PRO A 459 -32.20 36.12 4.24
C PRO A 459 -31.66 36.88 5.45
N ASN A 460 -32.45 36.99 6.51
CA ASN A 460 -32.15 37.73 7.74
C ASN A 460 -31.99 39.27 7.59
N SER A 461 -32.26 39.86 6.41
CA SER A 461 -32.17 41.32 6.22
C SER A 461 -33.26 42.11 6.93
N LYS A 462 -34.38 41.47 7.32
CA LYS A 462 -35.57 42.08 7.93
C LYS A 462 -36.24 43.19 7.10
N LEU A 463 -35.89 43.29 5.82
CA LEU A 463 -36.43 44.31 4.91
C LEU A 463 -37.48 43.69 4.00
N PRO A 464 -38.75 44.12 4.09
CA PRO A 464 -39.79 43.62 3.19
C PRO A 464 -39.60 44.12 1.75
N ILE A 465 -40.21 43.42 0.81
CA ILE A 465 -40.39 43.82 -0.59
C ILE A 465 -41.88 43.78 -0.92
N GLU A 466 -42.37 44.80 -1.61
CA GLU A 466 -43.76 44.82 -2.07
C GLU A 466 -43.84 44.16 -3.46
N ILE A 467 -44.68 43.13 -3.58
CA ILE A 467 -44.93 42.38 -4.81
C ILE A 467 -46.44 42.21 -4.93
N ASP A 468 -47.04 42.72 -6.01
CA ASP A 468 -48.49 42.63 -6.27
C ASP A 468 -49.37 43.08 -5.09
N GLY A 469 -48.92 44.10 -4.35
CA GLY A 469 -49.63 44.63 -3.17
C GLY A 469 -49.43 43.85 -1.86
N MET A 470 -48.65 42.77 -1.87
CA MET A 470 -48.27 42.00 -0.68
C MET A 470 -46.86 42.39 -0.20
N LYS A 471 -46.69 42.49 1.12
CA LYS A 471 -45.38 42.69 1.76
C LYS A 471 -44.75 41.34 2.07
N ILE A 472 -43.68 41.01 1.36
CA ILE A 472 -42.93 39.77 1.55
C ILE A 472 -41.62 40.05 2.24
N MET A 473 -41.31 39.30 3.29
CA MET A 473 -40.01 39.31 3.95
C MET A 473 -39.43 37.90 3.95
N ILE A 474 -38.16 37.79 3.56
CA ILE A 474 -37.39 36.55 3.68
C ILE A 474 -36.72 36.55 5.06
N GLU A 475 -37.19 35.70 5.95
CA GLU A 475 -36.67 35.59 7.31
C GLU A 475 -35.36 34.80 7.32
N ASP A 476 -35.35 33.57 6.82
CA ASP A 476 -34.16 32.73 6.79
C ASP A 476 -34.18 31.76 5.59
N ALA A 477 -33.00 31.23 5.25
CA ALA A 477 -32.84 30.15 4.27
C ALA A 477 -32.26 28.91 4.97
N ILE A 478 -33.06 27.86 5.07
CA ILE A 478 -32.68 26.63 5.77
C ILE A 478 -31.81 25.79 4.83
N GLY A 479 -30.51 25.81 5.10
CA GLY A 479 -29.54 24.96 4.42
C GLY A 479 -29.54 23.53 4.94
N SER A 480 -29.07 22.63 4.09
CA SER A 480 -28.84 21.22 4.36
C SER A 480 -27.39 20.85 4.12
N SER A 481 -26.86 20.00 4.98
CA SER A 481 -25.53 19.41 4.80
C SER A 481 -25.65 18.03 4.17
N GLY A 482 -24.99 17.84 3.04
CA GLY A 482 -24.71 16.52 2.46
C GLY A 482 -23.50 15.91 3.14
N LEU A 483 -23.75 14.84 3.89
CA LEU A 483 -22.79 14.15 4.72
C LEU A 483 -22.55 12.75 4.17
N GLU A 484 -21.28 12.38 4.00
CA GLU A 484 -20.87 11.01 3.71
C GLU A 484 -20.30 10.36 4.97
N LEU A 485 -20.84 9.20 5.33
CA LEU A 485 -20.38 8.42 6.47
C LEU A 485 -19.62 7.20 5.97
N LYS A 486 -18.45 6.93 6.57
CA LYS A 486 -17.62 5.79 6.21
C LYS A 486 -16.95 5.15 7.42
N THR A 487 -16.96 3.82 7.44
CA THR A 487 -16.16 2.98 8.35
C THR A 487 -15.30 2.05 7.51
N ASP A 488 -13.97 2.01 7.73
CA ASP A 488 -13.06 1.22 6.90
C ASP A 488 -11.95 0.54 7.72
N PRO A 489 -12.09 -0.76 8.02
CA PRO A 489 -11.09 -1.50 8.80
C PRO A 489 -9.81 -1.82 8.00
N GLY A 490 -9.84 -1.69 6.66
CA GLY A 490 -8.71 -2.00 5.80
C GLY A 490 -7.65 -0.89 5.75
N VAL A 491 -8.06 0.36 5.98
CA VAL A 491 -7.19 1.54 5.87
C VAL A 491 -5.88 1.43 6.66
N PRO A 492 -5.86 1.05 7.96
CA PRO A 492 -4.62 0.91 8.71
C PRO A 492 -3.66 -0.14 8.13
N VAL A 493 -4.22 -1.25 7.61
CA VAL A 493 -3.43 -2.34 7.03
C VAL A 493 -2.81 -1.89 5.70
N VAL A 494 -3.57 -1.18 4.87
CA VAL A 494 -3.06 -0.60 3.61
C VAL A 494 -1.94 0.40 3.89
N TYR A 495 -2.12 1.34 4.83
CA TYR A 495 -1.07 2.30 5.16
C TYR A 495 0.19 1.64 5.73
N THR A 496 0.02 0.59 6.54
CA THR A 496 1.15 -0.20 7.05
C THR A 496 1.90 -0.88 5.90
N GLY A 497 1.17 -1.50 4.98
CA GLY A 497 1.75 -2.12 3.79
C GLY A 497 2.45 -1.11 2.88
N PHE A 498 1.85 0.07 2.67
CA PHE A 498 2.46 1.16 1.89
C PHE A 498 3.74 1.69 2.53
N GLY A 499 3.73 1.94 3.85
CA GLY A 499 4.92 2.35 4.59
C GLY A 499 6.05 1.30 4.51
N ALA A 500 5.69 0.01 4.65
CA ALA A 500 6.64 -1.09 4.46
C ALA A 500 7.18 -1.15 3.03
N LEU A 501 6.34 -0.89 2.01
CA LEU A 501 6.76 -0.86 0.62
C LEU A 501 7.75 0.28 0.35
N MET A 502 7.47 1.49 0.87
CA MET A 502 8.38 2.63 0.76
C MET A 502 9.74 2.31 1.42
N LEU A 503 9.72 1.84 2.66
CA LEU A 503 10.93 1.51 3.41
C LEU A 503 11.77 0.44 2.70
N THR A 504 11.14 -0.66 2.29
CA THR A 504 11.83 -1.75 1.60
C THR A 504 12.35 -1.32 0.24
N THR A 505 11.64 -0.45 -0.48
CA THR A 505 12.13 0.13 -1.74
C THR A 505 13.38 0.98 -1.54
N CYS A 506 13.43 1.81 -0.49
CA CYS A 506 14.65 2.56 -0.15
C CYS A 506 15.83 1.61 0.16
N ILE A 507 15.59 0.55 0.94
CA ILE A 507 16.61 -0.45 1.27
C ILE A 507 17.04 -1.24 0.02
N SER A 508 16.19 -1.36 -1.00
CA SER A 508 16.49 -2.03 -2.28
C SER A 508 17.69 -1.42 -2.99
N ILE A 509 17.96 -0.14 -2.79
CA ILE A 509 19.08 0.56 -3.43
C ILE A 509 20.43 0.02 -2.91
N LEU A 510 20.46 -0.57 -1.72
CA LEU A 510 21.68 -1.14 -1.15
C LEU A 510 22.12 -2.39 -1.95
N SER A 511 23.30 -2.27 -2.57
CA SER A 511 23.95 -3.36 -3.27
C SER A 511 24.61 -4.32 -2.29
N HIS A 512 24.45 -5.62 -2.53
CA HIS A 512 25.18 -6.67 -1.84
C HIS A 512 26.47 -7.00 -2.61
N ALA A 513 27.59 -6.60 -2.03
CA ALA A 513 28.93 -6.79 -2.55
C ALA A 513 29.65 -7.92 -1.79
N GLN A 514 30.39 -8.75 -2.51
CA GLN A 514 31.23 -9.81 -1.96
C GLN A 514 32.62 -9.73 -2.59
N ILE A 515 33.65 -9.91 -1.77
CA ILE A 515 35.07 -9.86 -2.16
C ILE A 515 35.75 -11.12 -1.61
N TRP A 516 36.61 -11.70 -2.43
CA TRP A 516 37.51 -12.79 -2.07
C TRP A 516 38.94 -12.34 -2.34
N ALA A 517 39.88 -12.78 -1.50
CA ALA A 517 41.29 -12.67 -1.84
C ALA A 517 42.04 -13.94 -1.44
N PHE A 518 43.12 -14.23 -2.17
CA PHE A 518 44.00 -15.36 -1.93
C PHE A 518 45.46 -14.90 -2.01
N GLN A 519 46.23 -15.16 -0.96
CA GLN A 519 47.67 -14.93 -0.93
C GLN A 519 48.39 -16.07 -1.64
N ASP A 520 49.02 -15.76 -2.78
CA ASP A 520 49.85 -16.70 -3.55
C ASP A 520 51.32 -16.24 -3.49
N GLY A 521 52.03 -16.70 -2.46
CA GLY A 521 53.38 -16.21 -2.15
C GLY A 521 53.38 -14.71 -1.88
N THR A 522 54.11 -13.94 -2.68
CA THR A 522 54.18 -12.47 -2.61
C THR A 522 53.05 -11.77 -3.37
N SER A 523 52.22 -12.50 -4.11
CA SER A 523 51.16 -11.92 -4.93
C SER A 523 49.80 -12.08 -4.25
N LEU A 524 48.99 -11.03 -4.32
CA LEU A 524 47.63 -11.02 -3.78
C LEU A 524 46.63 -11.05 -4.93
N VAL A 525 45.87 -12.14 -5.05
CA VAL A 525 44.82 -12.27 -6.06
C VAL A 525 43.49 -11.86 -5.43
N ILE A 526 42.83 -10.84 -5.97
CA ILE A 526 41.53 -10.35 -5.49
C ILE A 526 40.46 -10.64 -6.53
N GLY A 527 39.28 -11.04 -6.07
CA GLY A 527 38.10 -11.25 -6.90
C GLY A 527 36.88 -10.66 -6.22
N GLY A 528 35.92 -10.15 -6.99
CA GLY A 528 34.77 -9.47 -6.45
C GLY A 528 33.52 -9.72 -7.28
N LYS A 529 32.36 -9.64 -6.63
CA LYS A 529 31.06 -9.58 -7.32
C LYS A 529 30.06 -8.73 -6.55
N SER A 530 29.18 -8.06 -7.29
CA SER A 530 28.04 -7.32 -6.74
C SER A 530 26.76 -7.71 -7.46
N ASN A 531 25.64 -7.73 -6.73
CA ASN A 531 24.33 -8.03 -7.33
C ASN A 531 23.77 -6.86 -8.16
N ARG A 532 24.21 -5.64 -7.89
CA ARG A 532 23.75 -4.37 -8.49
C ARG A 532 24.91 -3.37 -8.57
N ALA A 533 24.72 -2.29 -9.31
CA ALA A 533 25.71 -1.21 -9.44
C ALA A 533 27.14 -1.71 -9.77
N LYS A 534 27.28 -2.62 -10.74
CA LYS A 534 28.56 -3.29 -11.04
C LYS A 534 29.69 -2.30 -11.37
N GLY A 535 29.42 -1.26 -12.17
CA GLY A 535 30.42 -0.26 -12.51
C GLY A 535 30.89 0.59 -11.32
N GLU A 536 29.98 0.99 -10.43
CA GLU A 536 30.34 1.71 -9.20
C GLU A 536 31.15 0.80 -8.25
N PHE A 537 30.81 -0.48 -8.19
CA PHE A 537 31.51 -1.48 -7.40
C PHE A 537 32.96 -1.67 -7.87
N GLU A 538 33.20 -1.79 -9.17
CA GLU A 538 34.56 -1.89 -9.74
C GLU A 538 35.39 -0.65 -9.42
N GLY A 539 34.83 0.54 -9.66
CA GLY A 539 35.51 1.80 -9.33
C GLY A 539 35.78 1.97 -7.83
N GLN A 540 34.87 1.51 -6.97
CA GLN A 540 35.08 1.51 -5.52
C GLN A 540 36.20 0.54 -5.12
N ILE A 541 36.20 -0.68 -5.64
CA ILE A 541 37.25 -1.67 -5.33
C ILE A 541 38.61 -1.17 -5.77
N ASN A 542 38.76 -0.64 -6.99
CA ASN A 542 40.05 -0.14 -7.46
C ASN A 542 40.64 0.91 -6.51
N ARG A 543 39.82 1.86 -6.06
CA ARG A 543 40.24 2.87 -5.05
C ARG A 543 40.65 2.28 -3.71
N LEU A 544 40.10 1.13 -3.32
CA LEU A 544 40.48 0.42 -2.11
C LEU A 544 41.77 -0.38 -2.32
N LEU A 545 41.95 -0.97 -3.50
CA LEU A 545 43.18 -1.67 -3.88
C LEU A 545 44.37 -0.73 -3.97
N ASP A 546 44.18 0.51 -4.45
CA ASP A 546 45.21 1.55 -4.50
C ASP A 546 45.75 1.96 -3.10
N GLN A 547 45.02 1.62 -2.03
CA GLN A 547 45.44 1.91 -0.65
C GLN A 547 46.23 0.77 -0.01
N VAL A 548 46.33 -0.39 -0.67
CA VAL A 548 47.03 -1.56 -0.13
C VAL A 548 48.55 -1.30 -0.22
N PRO A 549 49.28 -1.31 0.92
CA PRO A 549 50.72 -1.11 0.90
C PRO A 549 51.44 -2.30 0.22
N GLU A 550 52.54 -1.99 -0.47
CA GLU A 550 53.44 -3.01 -0.99
C GLU A 550 54.32 -3.57 0.13
N LEU A 551 54.44 -4.90 0.21
CA LEU A 551 55.39 -5.60 1.05
C LEU A 551 56.81 -5.25 0.61
N VAL A 552 57.48 -4.40 1.38
CA VAL A 552 58.91 -4.11 1.21
C VAL A 552 59.70 -5.27 1.83
N GLU A 553 60.47 -6.00 1.02
CA GLU A 553 61.44 -6.95 1.56
C GLU A 553 62.48 -6.18 2.39
N SER A 554 62.62 -6.54 3.66
CA SER A 554 63.75 -6.10 4.48
C SER A 554 65.04 -6.61 3.82
N SER A 555 65.81 -5.71 3.21
CA SER A 555 67.10 -6.05 2.62
C SER A 555 68.01 -6.66 3.70
N PRO A 556 68.72 -7.79 3.45
CA PRO A 556 69.70 -8.27 4.40
C PRO A 556 70.81 -7.23 4.50
N SER A 557 71.03 -6.71 5.71
CA SER A 557 72.12 -5.77 6.00
C SER A 557 73.45 -6.35 5.53
N SER A 558 74.04 -5.76 4.49
CA SER A 558 75.43 -6.03 4.08
C SER A 558 76.37 -5.51 5.15
N SER A 559 76.59 -6.31 6.19
CA SER A 559 77.66 -6.13 7.18
C SER A 559 78.73 -7.19 6.95
N SER A 560 79.47 -7.05 5.85
CA SER A 560 80.80 -7.64 5.75
C SER A 560 81.63 -6.80 4.77
N VAL A 561 82.92 -6.69 5.06
CA VAL A 561 83.95 -5.92 4.33
C VAL A 561 84.14 -4.47 4.78
N ALA A 562 84.72 -4.31 5.97
CA ALA A 562 85.82 -3.36 6.22
C ALA A 562 86.52 -3.73 7.54
N MET A 563 87.32 -4.80 7.53
CA MET A 563 88.26 -5.08 8.61
C MET A 563 89.63 -5.34 7.99
N GLN A 564 90.35 -4.26 7.71
CA GLN A 564 91.80 -4.28 7.63
C GLN A 564 92.38 -2.90 7.94
N SER A 565 93.38 -2.96 8.81
CA SER A 565 94.42 -1.97 9.12
C SER A 565 94.21 -1.00 10.28
N ASN A 566 95.18 -1.13 11.20
CA ASN A 566 95.71 -0.20 12.19
C ASN A 566 95.17 -0.34 13.62
N ASN A 567 95.88 -1.11 14.45
CA ASN A 567 97.07 -0.73 15.24
C ASN A 567 96.66 0.06 16.51
N THR A 568 96.59 -0.59 17.67
CA THR A 568 97.65 -0.80 18.71
C THR A 568 97.55 0.23 19.83
N MET A 569 97.69 -0.26 21.08
CA MET A 569 97.89 0.45 22.36
C MET A 569 96.65 1.12 22.96
N ALA A 570 96.35 1.10 24.27
CA ALA A 570 97.03 0.62 25.48
C ALA A 570 95.91 0.42 26.55
N ALA A 571 95.91 -0.70 27.27
CA ALA A 571 96.23 -0.80 28.70
C ALA A 571 95.13 -0.35 29.71
N ALA A 572 94.66 -1.36 30.45
CA ALA A 572 94.45 -1.41 31.91
C ALA A 572 93.34 -0.59 32.60
N SER A 573 92.40 -1.31 33.23
CA SER A 573 92.11 -1.39 34.69
C SER A 573 90.63 -1.79 34.94
N PHE A 574 90.35 -2.95 35.57
CA PHE A 574 89.94 -3.12 36.99
C PHE A 574 88.65 -2.32 37.32
N THR A 575 87.49 -2.86 37.73
CA THR A 575 87.15 -3.87 38.77
C THR A 575 85.70 -4.36 38.65
N ASP A 576 85.47 -5.64 38.97
CA ASP A 576 84.22 -6.33 39.43
C ASP A 576 83.91 -5.93 40.90
N PRO A 577 82.92 -6.44 41.69
CA PRO A 577 81.67 -7.20 41.43
C PRO A 577 80.45 -6.66 42.25
N GLY A 578 79.29 -7.33 42.16
CA GLY A 578 78.53 -7.61 43.40
C GLY A 578 76.99 -7.63 43.37
N ALA A 579 76.46 -8.86 43.26
CA ALA A 579 75.48 -9.47 44.17
C ALA A 579 73.97 -9.06 44.17
N ARG A 580 73.16 -10.07 43.82
CA ARG A 580 71.84 -10.53 44.36
C ARG A 580 71.75 -10.48 45.91
N PRO A 581 70.60 -10.74 46.59
CA PRO A 581 69.40 -11.54 46.23
C PRO A 581 68.06 -10.80 46.57
N SER A 582 66.85 -11.31 46.38
CA SER A 582 66.27 -12.68 46.40
C SER A 582 65.01 -12.74 45.54
#